data_AF-A0A948YIC1-F1
#
_entry.id   AF-A0A948YIC1-F1
#
_cell.length_a   1.000
_cell.length_b   1.000
_cell.length_c   1.000
_cell.angle_alpha   90.00
_cell.angle_beta   90.00
_cell.angle_gamma   90.00
#
_symmetry.space_group_name_H-M   'P 1'
#
loop_
_entity.id
_entity.type
_entity.pdbx_description
1 polymer ?
#
loop_
_entity_poly.entity_id
_entity_poly.type
_entity_poly.pdbx_seq_one_letter_code
_entity_poly.pdbx_strand_id
1 'polypeptide(L)'
;MVKEYLTVSHIAGPLILVEETSGIKYGEIAEIELATKEVRRGKVLEVTGDKALVQLFEGTTGLNVYQSRVRFLGKGIELGVSTDLLGRIFDGLGRPIDGGPKIIPEKRIDINGNPINPTARDYPTEFIQTGISAIDGMNTLV
;
A
#
# COMPACT_ATOMS: atom_id res chain seq x y z
N MET A 1 20.13 -2.15 1.25
CA MET A 1 20.34 -1.89 2.69
C MET A 1 19.31 -0.87 3.10
N VAL A 2 18.50 -1.16 4.12
CA VAL A 2 17.43 -0.26 4.55
C VAL A 2 18.08 0.90 5.32
N LYS A 3 17.91 2.13 4.84
CA LYS A 3 18.46 3.35 5.45
C LYS A 3 17.43 3.98 6.38
N GLU A 4 17.89 4.53 7.49
CA GLU A 4 17.08 5.25 8.46
C GLU A 4 17.48 6.72 8.45
N TYR A 5 16.46 7.59 8.44
CA TYR A 5 16.59 9.04 8.32
C TYR A 5 15.96 9.71 9.54
N LEU A 6 16.68 10.66 10.12
CA LEU A 6 16.23 11.52 11.23
C LEU A 6 15.99 12.97 10.77
N THR A 7 15.96 13.18 9.46
CA THR A 7 15.98 14.47 8.77
C THR A 7 14.58 14.86 8.28
N VAL A 8 13.56 14.60 9.09
CA VAL A 8 12.23 15.18 8.83
C VAL A 8 12.37 16.69 9.01
N SER A 9 11.95 17.49 8.02
CA SER A 9 12.08 18.95 8.08
C SER A 9 10.75 19.65 8.35
N HIS A 10 9.66 19.17 7.74
CA HIS A 10 8.33 19.80 7.83
C HIS A 10 7.21 18.76 7.91
N ILE A 11 6.12 19.13 8.60
CA ILE A 11 4.87 18.36 8.70
C ILE A 11 3.74 19.30 8.31
N ALA A 12 2.95 18.91 7.31
CA ALA A 12 1.82 19.70 6.82
C ALA A 12 0.62 18.80 6.53
N GLY A 13 -0.42 18.88 7.37
CA GLY A 13 -1.59 17.99 7.25
C GLY A 13 -1.17 16.52 7.32
N PRO A 14 -1.47 15.68 6.31
CA PRO A 14 -1.06 14.27 6.25
C PRO A 14 0.34 14.05 5.64
N LEU A 15 1.06 15.12 5.28
CA LEU A 15 2.32 15.07 4.55
C LEU A 15 3.50 15.35 5.48
N ILE A 16 4.61 14.68 5.23
CA ILE A 16 5.92 14.99 5.82
C ILE A 16 6.97 15.16 4.74
N LEU A 17 7.89 16.09 4.96
CA LEU A 17 9.05 16.32 4.11
C LEU A 17 10.29 15.75 4.79
N VAL A 18 11.02 14.89 4.09
CA VAL A 18 12.29 14.31 4.55
C VAL A 18 13.40 14.81 3.64
N GLU A 19 14.45 15.37 4.22
CA GLU A 19 15.61 15.93 3.51
C GLU A 19 16.84 15.01 3.63
N GLU A 20 17.91 15.29 2.89
CA GLU A 20 19.13 14.48 2.86
C GLU A 20 18.90 13.01 2.49
N THR A 21 17.82 12.75 1.74
CA THR A 21 17.47 11.41 1.26
C THR A 21 18.25 11.03 0.01
N SER A 22 18.51 9.74 -0.17
CA SER A 22 19.33 9.26 -1.29
C SER A 22 18.89 7.87 -1.75
N GLY A 23 18.48 7.79 -3.02
CA GLY A 23 18.05 6.55 -3.67
C GLY A 23 16.59 6.18 -3.42
N ILE A 24 15.77 7.13 -2.95
CA ILE A 24 14.33 6.94 -2.71
C ILE A 24 13.58 7.05 -4.04
N LYS A 25 12.57 6.20 -4.24
CA LYS A 25 11.77 6.17 -5.47
C LYS A 25 10.33 6.61 -5.23
N TYR A 26 9.71 7.10 -6.29
CA TYR A 26 8.27 7.36 -6.31
C TYR A 26 7.48 6.08 -5.99
N GLY A 27 6.43 6.20 -5.17
CA GLY A 27 5.54 5.11 -4.81
C GLY A 27 6.10 4.10 -3.80
N GLU A 28 7.32 4.31 -3.32
CA GLU A 28 7.96 3.51 -2.29
C GLU A 28 7.25 3.65 -0.93
N ILE A 29 7.24 2.57 -0.14
CA ILE A 29 6.76 2.62 1.24
C ILE A 29 7.82 3.20 2.16
N ALA A 30 7.39 4.15 2.98
CA ALA A 30 8.11 4.61 4.16
C ALA A 30 7.45 4.06 5.43
N GLU A 31 8.25 3.60 6.39
CA GLU A 31 7.83 3.34 7.76
C GLU A 31 8.35 4.47 8.65
N ILE A 32 7.48 5.04 9.47
CA ILE A 32 7.78 6.15 10.36
C ILE A 32 7.62 5.65 11.80
N GLU A 33 8.72 5.57 12.54
CA GLU A 33 8.71 5.24 13.95
C GLU A 33 8.62 6.52 14.78
N LEU A 34 7.57 6.62 15.60
CA LEU A 34 7.36 7.71 16.54
C LEU A 34 8.25 7.54 17.77
N ALA A 35 8.40 8.61 18.57
CA ALA A 35 9.07 8.54 19.87
C ALA A 35 8.44 7.50 20.83
N THR A 36 7.16 7.20 20.65
CA THR A 36 6.40 6.18 21.38
C THR A 36 6.69 4.74 20.91
N LYS A 37 7.56 4.55 19.90
CA LYS A 37 7.81 3.29 19.17
C LYS A 37 6.62 2.77 18.34
N GLU A 38 5.56 3.56 18.22
CA GLU A 38 4.50 3.26 17.26
C GLU A 38 5.05 3.42 15.84
N VAL A 39 4.81 2.42 14.99
CA VAL A 39 5.23 2.45 13.59
C VAL A 39 4.02 2.75 12.71
N ARG A 40 4.12 3.84 11.95
CA ARG A 40 3.15 4.23 10.93
C ARG A 40 3.70 4.00 9.54
N ARG A 41 2.82 3.96 8.55
CA ARG A 41 3.19 3.74 7.16
C ARG A 41 2.81 4.93 6.31
N GLY A 42 3.62 5.15 5.29
CA GLY A 42 3.36 6.17 4.29
C GLY A 42 3.85 5.76 2.92
N LYS A 43 3.45 6.55 1.93
CA LYS A 43 3.86 6.41 0.54
C LYS A 43 4.61 7.65 0.10
N VAL A 44 5.71 7.45 -0.61
CA VAL A 44 6.44 8.53 -1.28
C VAL A 44 5.62 9.04 -2.45
N LEU A 45 5.23 10.31 -2.40
CA LEU A 45 4.46 10.98 -3.46
C LEU A 45 5.36 11.74 -4.44
N GLU A 46 6.48 12.27 -3.96
CA GLU A 46 7.39 13.06 -4.78
C GLU A 46 8.81 12.90 -4.27
N VAL A 47 9.77 12.88 -5.19
CA VAL A 47 11.20 12.93 -4.89
C VAL A 47 11.82 14.01 -5.77
N THR A 48 12.39 15.04 -5.14
CA THR A 48 13.00 16.18 -5.83
C THR A 48 14.38 16.43 -5.23
N GLY A 49 15.43 16.13 -5.99
CA GLY A 49 16.80 16.21 -5.52
C GLY A 49 17.07 15.25 -4.36
N ASP A 50 17.39 15.80 -3.19
CA ASP A 50 17.62 15.10 -1.93
C ASP A 50 16.39 15.09 -1.00
N LYS A 51 15.23 15.57 -1.48
CA LYS A 51 14.01 15.65 -0.69
C LYS A 51 12.98 14.63 -1.14
N ALA A 52 12.30 14.02 -0.17
CA ALA A 52 11.18 13.12 -0.38
C ALA A 52 9.94 13.62 0.36
N LEU A 53 8.83 13.77 -0.37
CA LEU A 53 7.52 14.06 0.19
C LEU A 53 6.78 12.76 0.44
N VAL A 54 6.40 12.50 1.69
CA VAL A 54 5.74 11.26 2.12
C VAL A 54 4.37 11.58 2.68
N GLN A 55 3.35 10.84 2.21
CA GLN A 55 2.00 10.89 2.77
C GLN A 55 1.80 9.72 3.74
N LEU A 56 1.35 9.99 4.96
CA LEU A 56 1.03 8.95 5.95
C LEU A 56 -0.40 8.43 5.78
N PHE A 57 -0.61 7.14 6.05
CA PHE A 57 -1.93 6.51 6.03
C PHE A 57 -2.69 6.75 7.34
N GLU A 58 -2.02 6.60 8.48
CA GLU A 58 -2.62 6.74 9.81
C GLU A 58 -2.66 8.19 10.34
N GLY A 59 -2.17 9.15 9.54
CA GLY A 59 -2.12 10.58 9.89
C GLY A 59 -0.87 10.99 10.68
N THR A 60 -0.76 12.28 10.98
CA THR A 60 0.46 12.93 11.51
C THR A 60 0.42 13.23 13.01
N THR A 61 -0.69 12.96 13.70
CA THR A 61 -0.85 13.27 15.13
C THR A 61 0.20 12.55 15.98
N GLY A 62 0.98 13.31 16.76
CA GLY A 62 2.04 12.76 17.61
C GLY A 62 3.39 12.57 16.93
N LEU A 63 3.53 12.95 15.64
CA LEU A 63 4.85 13.04 15.01
C LEU A 63 5.63 14.23 15.58
N ASN A 64 6.91 13.99 15.87
CA ASN A 64 7.86 15.02 16.25
C ASN A 64 9.01 15.01 15.25
N VAL A 65 9.25 16.17 14.63
CA VAL A 65 10.29 16.40 13.61
C VAL A 65 11.67 15.92 14.07
N TYR A 66 12.00 16.08 15.36
CA TYR A 66 13.33 15.76 15.89
C TYR A 66 13.50 14.33 16.40
N GLN A 67 12.41 13.60 16.63
CA GLN A 67 12.43 12.28 17.27
C GLN A 67 11.87 11.16 16.39
N SER A 68 11.26 11.51 15.26
CA SER A 68 10.69 10.52 14.34
C SER A 68 11.78 9.96 13.44
N ARG A 69 11.82 8.63 13.30
CA ARG A 69 12.72 7.94 12.36
C ARG A 69 11.94 7.52 11.14
N VAL A 70 12.47 7.83 9.96
CA VAL A 70 11.87 7.43 8.68
C VAL A 70 12.74 6.36 8.03
N ARG A 71 12.11 5.26 7.64
CA ARG A 71 12.75 4.11 7.03
C ARG A 71 12.09 3.78 5.71
N PHE A 72 12.86 3.85 4.63
CA PHE A 72 12.35 3.56 3.29
C PHE A 72 12.64 2.09 2.91
N LEU A 73 11.62 1.37 2.43
CA LEU A 73 11.68 -0.09 2.26
C LEU A 73 12.23 -0.55 0.90
N GLY A 74 12.49 0.37 -0.03
CA GLY A 74 13.00 0.09 -1.38
C GLY A 74 11.97 -0.49 -2.34
N LYS A 75 10.70 -0.59 -1.92
CA LYS A 75 9.63 -1.24 -2.67
C LYS A 75 8.28 -0.57 -2.47
N GLY A 76 7.41 -0.74 -3.45
CA GLY A 76 6.01 -0.32 -3.38
C GLY A 76 5.17 -1.18 -2.44
N ILE A 77 3.86 -0.96 -2.47
CA ILE A 77 2.92 -1.76 -1.69
C ILE A 77 2.73 -3.12 -2.37
N GLU A 78 3.04 -4.17 -1.62
CA GLU A 78 2.91 -5.55 -2.05
C GLU A 78 1.94 -6.32 -1.14
N LEU A 79 1.04 -7.08 -1.75
CA LEU A 79 0.20 -8.03 -1.05
C LEU A 79 0.80 -9.44 -1.14
N GLY A 80 0.78 -10.16 -0.02
CA GLY A 80 1.11 -11.57 0.00
C GLY A 80 -0.09 -12.39 -0.45
N VAL A 81 0.02 -13.07 -1.59
CA VAL A 81 -1.06 -13.88 -2.16
C VAL A 81 -0.82 -15.38 -1.94
N SER A 82 -1.89 -16.10 -1.65
CA SER A 82 -1.96 -17.55 -1.49
C SER A 82 -3.41 -17.99 -1.69
N THR A 83 -3.65 -19.24 -2.05
CA THR A 83 -4.99 -19.84 -1.99
C THR A 83 -5.57 -19.86 -0.57
N ASP A 84 -4.72 -19.80 0.44
CA ASP A 84 -5.11 -19.75 1.87
C ASP A 84 -5.79 -18.44 2.28
N LEU A 85 -5.87 -17.46 1.38
CA LEU A 85 -6.63 -16.23 1.59
C LEU A 85 -8.16 -16.48 1.60
N LEU A 86 -8.63 -17.57 0.98
CA LEU A 86 -10.07 -17.85 0.87
C LEU A 86 -10.70 -18.03 2.26
N GLY A 87 -11.80 -17.31 2.50
CA GLY A 87 -12.54 -17.35 3.77
C GLY A 87 -11.91 -16.55 4.92
N ARG A 88 -10.78 -15.87 4.69
CA ARG A 88 -10.13 -14.99 5.68
C ARG A 88 -10.65 -13.56 5.58
N ILE A 89 -10.51 -12.79 6.66
CA ILE A 89 -10.89 -11.37 6.73
C ILE A 89 -9.65 -10.52 6.98
N PHE A 90 -9.47 -9.48 6.18
CA PHE A 90 -8.31 -8.58 6.25
C PHE A 90 -8.72 -7.13 6.40
N ASP A 91 -7.81 -6.32 6.93
CA ASP A 91 -7.88 -4.86 6.82
C ASP A 91 -7.47 -4.36 5.42
N GLY A 92 -7.58 -3.05 5.19
CA GLY A 92 -7.20 -2.43 3.91
C GLY A 92 -5.72 -2.53 3.54
N LEU A 93 -4.84 -2.94 4.46
CA LEU A 93 -3.41 -3.17 4.22
C LEU A 93 -3.08 -4.67 4.08
N GLY A 94 -4.08 -5.56 4.09
CA GLY A 94 -3.90 -7.00 3.96
C GLY A 94 -3.44 -7.69 5.25
N ARG A 95 -3.66 -7.10 6.43
CA ARG A 95 -3.38 -7.74 7.73
C ARG A 95 -4.63 -8.52 8.17
N PRO A 96 -4.50 -9.78 8.61
CA PRO A 96 -5.67 -10.54 9.07
C PRO A 96 -6.31 -9.91 10.31
N ILE A 97 -7.64 -9.78 10.30
CA ILE A 97 -8.45 -9.24 11.41
C ILE A 97 -9.48 -10.23 11.95
N ASP A 98 -9.47 -11.46 11.45
CA ASP A 98 -10.34 -12.57 11.88
C ASP A 98 -9.83 -13.31 13.14
N GLY A 99 -8.71 -12.87 13.74
CA GLY A 99 -8.07 -13.55 14.87
C GLY A 99 -7.35 -14.85 14.50
N GLY A 100 -7.30 -15.22 13.22
CA GLY A 100 -6.56 -16.38 12.74
C GLY A 100 -5.04 -16.16 12.65
N PRO A 101 -4.26 -17.22 12.36
CA PRO A 101 -2.81 -17.12 12.22
C PRO A 101 -2.41 -16.26 11.02
N LYS A 102 -1.16 -15.78 11.03
CA LYS A 102 -0.56 -15.11 9.87
C LYS A 102 -0.48 -16.08 8.69
N ILE A 103 -0.84 -15.58 7.52
CA ILE A 103 -0.78 -16.35 6.28
C ILE A 103 0.65 -16.33 5.75
N ILE A 104 1.13 -17.49 5.32
CA ILE A 104 2.41 -17.63 4.63
C ILE A 104 2.10 -17.44 3.15
N PRO A 105 2.55 -16.33 2.53
CA PRO A 105 2.25 -16.08 1.13
C PRO A 105 3.12 -16.96 0.22
N GLU A 106 2.55 -17.41 -0.89
CA GLU A 106 3.31 -18.08 -1.95
C GLU A 106 4.11 -17.06 -2.77
N LYS A 107 3.51 -15.88 -2.99
CA LYS A 107 4.13 -14.77 -3.74
C LYS A 107 3.77 -13.42 -3.13
N ARG A 108 4.65 -12.43 -3.34
CA ARG A 108 4.38 -11.02 -3.06
C ARG A 108 4.18 -10.30 -4.39
N ILE A 109 3.03 -9.66 -4.58
CA ILE A 109 2.65 -9.01 -5.83
C ILE A 109 2.34 -7.54 -5.55
N ASP A 110 2.77 -6.64 -6.44
CA ASP A 110 2.41 -5.22 -6.41
C ASP A 110 0.90 -5.05 -6.58
N ILE A 111 0.29 -4.27 -5.68
CA ILE A 111 -1.16 -4.01 -5.68
C ILE A 111 -1.63 -3.22 -6.91
N ASN A 112 -0.74 -2.50 -7.59
CA ASN A 112 -1.10 -1.75 -8.80
C ASN A 112 -1.38 -2.68 -9.98
N GLY A 113 -0.95 -3.95 -9.90
CA GLY A 113 -1.08 -4.92 -10.97
C GLY A 113 -0.26 -4.54 -12.21
N ASN A 114 -0.52 -5.25 -13.31
CA ASN A 114 0.06 -4.96 -14.61
C ASN A 114 -1.05 -4.90 -15.66
N PRO A 115 -0.97 -3.98 -16.64
CA PRO A 115 -1.97 -3.90 -17.70
C PRO A 115 -1.93 -5.16 -18.57
N ILE A 116 -3.11 -5.76 -18.81
CA ILE A 116 -3.25 -6.91 -19.72
C ILE A 116 -3.20 -6.40 -21.17
N ASN A 117 -2.28 -6.96 -21.97
CA ASN A 117 -2.13 -6.64 -23.39
C ASN A 117 -3.47 -6.83 -24.14
N PRO A 118 -3.99 -5.83 -24.89
CA PRO A 118 -5.25 -5.93 -25.61
C PRO A 118 -5.39 -7.16 -26.50
N THR A 119 -4.30 -7.59 -27.15
CA THR A 119 -4.29 -8.77 -28.04
C THR A 119 -4.36 -10.11 -27.31
N ALA A 120 -4.05 -10.12 -26.01
CA ALA A 120 -4.12 -11.30 -25.16
C ALA A 120 -5.45 -11.41 -24.40
N ARG A 121 -6.38 -10.47 -24.60
CA ARG A 121 -7.69 -10.47 -23.95
C ARG A 121 -8.64 -11.37 -24.74
N ASP A 122 -9.37 -12.20 -24.02
CA ASP A 122 -10.48 -12.97 -24.59
C ASP A 122 -11.80 -12.20 -24.39
N TYR A 123 -12.73 -12.35 -25.33
CA TYR A 123 -14.02 -11.67 -25.26
C TYR A 123 -14.96 -12.44 -24.31
N PRO A 124 -15.59 -11.79 -23.32
CA PRO A 124 -16.48 -12.49 -22.40
C PRO A 124 -17.77 -12.91 -23.11
N THR A 125 -18.06 -14.21 -23.11
CA THR A 125 -19.26 -14.79 -23.75
C THR A 125 -20.16 -15.56 -22.79
N GLU A 126 -19.73 -15.73 -21.54
CA GLU A 126 -20.42 -16.57 -20.56
C GLU A 126 -21.39 -15.73 -19.70
N PHE A 127 -22.59 -16.25 -19.45
CA PHE A 127 -23.59 -15.59 -18.62
C PHE A 127 -23.33 -15.79 -17.13
N ILE A 128 -23.37 -14.70 -16.35
CA ILE A 128 -23.37 -14.76 -14.89
C ILE A 128 -24.79 -14.56 -14.36
N GLN A 129 -25.37 -15.60 -13.78
CA GLN A 129 -26.66 -15.50 -13.10
C GLN A 129 -26.50 -14.85 -11.72
N THR A 130 -27.03 -13.63 -11.57
CA THR A 130 -26.96 -12.90 -10.30
C THR A 130 -28.10 -13.27 -9.35
N GLY A 131 -29.23 -13.73 -9.89
CA GLY A 131 -30.46 -14.01 -9.13
C GLY A 131 -31.36 -12.79 -8.96
N ILE A 132 -31.02 -11.64 -9.56
CA ILE A 132 -31.81 -10.41 -9.53
C ILE A 132 -32.45 -10.23 -10.91
N SER A 133 -33.76 -10.44 -11.04
CA SER A 133 -34.46 -10.47 -12.33
C SER A 133 -34.27 -9.21 -13.19
N ALA A 134 -34.20 -8.04 -12.57
CA ALA A 134 -33.97 -6.78 -13.28
C ALA A 134 -32.55 -6.68 -13.87
N ILE A 135 -31.56 -7.32 -13.26
CA ILE A 135 -30.19 -7.39 -13.79
C ILE A 135 -30.12 -8.51 -14.82
N ASP A 136 -30.51 -9.73 -14.45
CA ASP A 136 -30.39 -10.90 -15.33
C ASP A 136 -31.17 -10.74 -16.64
N GLY A 137 -32.36 -10.13 -16.59
CA GLY A 137 -33.24 -9.98 -17.75
C GLY A 137 -33.05 -8.73 -18.60
N MET A 138 -32.44 -7.66 -18.06
CA MET A 138 -32.30 -6.38 -18.79
C MET A 138 -30.85 -5.91 -18.94
N ASN A 139 -29.96 -6.25 -18.01
CA ASN A 139 -28.58 -5.77 -17.94
C ASN A 139 -27.65 -6.91 -17.52
N THR A 140 -27.68 -7.98 -18.30
CA THR A 140 -26.98 -9.23 -18.03
C THR A 140 -25.46 -9.01 -17.87
N LEU A 141 -24.87 -9.65 -16.86
CA LEU A 141 -23.42 -9.65 -16.66
C LEU A 141 -22.77 -10.79 -17.46
N VAL A 142 -21.61 -10.46 -18.05
CA VAL A 142 -20.70 -11.36 -18.77
C VAL A 142 -19.27 -11.16 -18.26
#